data_AF-K2AT35-F1
#
_entry.id   AF-K2AT35-F1
#
_cell.length_a   1.000
_cell.length_b   1.000
_cell.length_c   1.000
_cell.angle_alpha   90.00
_cell.angle_beta   90.00
_cell.angle_gamma   90.00
#
_symmetry.space_group_name_H-M   'P 1'
#
loop_
_entity.id
_entity.type
_entity.pdbx_description
1 polymer ?
#
loop_
_entity_poly.entity_id
_entity_poly.type
_entity_poly.pdbx_seq_one_letter_code
_entity_poly.pdbx_strand_id
1 'polypeptide(L)' 'MLLDMARSLWLRFGPSLRVVSAKTGATKLPDAHKEALAAMRAGDAAGLAQAMHKDIAQGVDQVRAALQRGEI' A
#
# COMPACT_ATOMS: atom_id res chain seq x y z
N MET A 1 3.62 15.75 -13.76
CA MET A 1 3.40 14.46 -14.47
C MET A 1 3.33 13.27 -13.52
N LEU A 2 4.43 12.80 -12.91
CA LEU A 2 4.39 11.63 -12.02
C LEU A 2 3.49 11.83 -10.79
N LEU A 3 3.53 13.02 -10.18
CA LEU A 3 2.67 13.34 -9.03
C LEU A 3 1.18 13.36 -9.40
N ASP A 4 0.85 13.83 -10.61
CA ASP A 4 -0.53 13.87 -11.11
C ASP A 4 -1.06 12.46 -11.38
N MET A 5 -0.21 11.59 -11.93
CA MET A 5 -0.53 10.18 -12.13
C MET A 5 -0.73 9.48 -10.78
N ALA A 6 0.17 9.67 -9.82
CA ALA A 6 0.05 9.11 -8.47
C ALA A 6 -1.25 9.58 -7.78
N ARG A 7 -1.60 10.86 -7.91
CA ARG A 7 -2.85 11.42 -7.36
C ARG A 7 -4.09 10.82 -8.02
N SER A 8 -4.09 10.71 -9.34
CA SER A 8 -5.20 10.11 -10.10
C SER A 8 -5.43 8.64 -9.71
N LEU A 9 -4.34 7.87 -9.59
CA LEU A 9 -4.40 6.49 -9.10
C LEU A 9 -4.95 6.44 -7.67
N TRP A 10 -4.45 7.29 -6.77
CA TRP A 10 -4.92 7.34 -5.39
C TRP A 10 -6.43 7.61 -5.27
N LEU A 11 -6.98 8.53 -6.06
CA LEU A 11 -8.43 8.82 -6.04
C LEU A 11 -9.28 7.62 -6.47
N ARG A 12 -8.78 6.81 -7.41
CA ARG A 12 -9.48 5.63 -7.93
C ARG A 12 -9.39 4.43 -6.98
N PHE A 13 -8.23 4.22 -6.35
CA PHE A 13 -7.97 3.06 -5.49
C PHE A 13 -8.28 3.32 -4.01
N GLY A 14 -8.31 4.59 -3.58
CA GLY A 14 -8.50 4.99 -2.19
C GLY A 14 -9.76 4.45 -1.51
N PRO A 15 -10.94 4.45 -2.16
CA PRO A 15 -12.16 3.89 -1.56
C PRO A 15 -12.05 2.39 -1.27
N SER A 16 -11.51 1.60 -2.20
CA SER A 16 -11.39 0.14 -2.07
C SER A 16 -10.39 -0.25 -0.98
N LEU A 17 -9.22 0.41 -0.94
CA LEU A 17 -8.22 0.22 0.12
C LEU A 17 -8.79 0.52 1.51
N ARG A 18 -9.58 1.60 1.65
CA ARG A 18 -10.18 1.97 2.95
C ARG A 18 -11.14 0.89 3.49
N VAL A 19 -11.96 0.29 2.63
CA VAL A 19 -12.90 -0.76 3.04
C VAL A 19 -12.14 -2.02 3.48
N VAL A 20 -11.09 -2.39 2.75
CA VAL A 20 -10.30 -3.59 3.03
C VAL A 20 -9.45 -3.44 4.29
N SER A 21 -8.79 -2.29 4.46
CA SER A 21 -7.99 -2.00 5.66
C SER A 21 -8.84 -1.97 6.94
N ALA A 22 -10.11 -1.52 6.85
CA ALA A 22 -11.03 -1.52 7.98
C ALA A 22 -11.49 -2.93 8.39
N LYS A 23 -11.63 -3.85 7.44
CA LYS A 23 -12.08 -5.24 7.69
C LYS A 23 -10.95 -6.18 8.10
N THR A 24 -9.75 -5.98 7.58
CA THR A 24 -8.66 -6.97 7.69
C THR A 24 -7.86 -6.85 9.00
N GLY A 25 -7.95 -5.72 9.72
CA GLY A 25 -7.21 -5.48 10.95
C GLY A 25 -5.69 -5.43 10.69
N ALA A 26 -5.12 -4.22 10.62
CA ALA A 26 -3.72 -3.97 10.23
C ALA A 26 -2.64 -4.59 11.15
N THR A 27 -3.01 -5.42 12.14
CA THR A 27 -2.15 -5.81 13.26
C THR A 27 -1.18 -6.97 12.97
N LYS A 28 -1.29 -7.67 11.85
CA LYS A 28 -0.43 -8.84 11.52
C LYS A 28 0.35 -8.74 10.21
N LEU A 29 0.25 -7.64 9.47
CA LEU A 29 0.95 -7.51 8.20
C LEU A 29 2.38 -7.00 8.38
N PRO A 30 3.34 -7.43 7.54
CA PRO A 30 4.66 -6.82 7.46
C PRO A 30 4.54 -5.30 7.29
N ASP A 31 5.19 -4.56 8.18
CA ASP A 31 5.11 -3.10 8.22
C ASP A 31 6.14 -2.49 7.27
N ALA A 32 5.81 -2.50 5.97
CA ALA A 32 6.60 -1.86 4.93
C ALA A 32 6.76 -0.35 5.14
N HIS A 33 5.88 0.29 5.92
CA HIS A 33 6.00 1.71 6.26
C HIS A 33 7.20 1.95 7.18
N LYS A 34 7.46 1.07 8.15
CA LYS A 34 8.67 1.15 8.99
C LYS A 34 9.94 1.00 8.15
N GLU A 35 9.95 0.07 7.19
CA GLU A 35 11.08 -0.11 6.25
C GLU A 35 11.32 1.16 5.43
N ALA A 36 10.26 1.74 4.86
CA ALA A 36 10.34 2.98 4.08
C ALA A 36 10.89 4.15 4.90
N LEU A 37 10.39 4.34 6.14
CA LEU A 37 10.86 5.40 7.03
C LEU A 37 12.33 5.21 7.42
N ALA A 38 12.78 3.97 7.64
CA ALA A 38 14.18 3.69 7.92
C ALA A 38 15.07 4.03 6.71
N ALA A 39 14.67 3.62 5.50
CA ALA A 39 15.40 3.92 4.27
C ALA A 39 15.49 5.43 4.00
N MET A 40 14.40 6.18 4.22
CA MET A 40 14.40 7.65 4.10
C MET A 40 15.40 8.31 5.06
N ARG A 41 15.46 7.86 6.32
CA ARG A 41 16.41 8.38 7.31
C ARG A 41 17.86 8.07 6.95
N ALA A 42 18.10 6.92 6.32
CA ALA A 42 19.43 6.50 5.87
C ALA A 42 19.85 7.13 4.53
N GLY A 43 18.96 7.83 3.82
CA GLY A 43 19.22 8.31 2.46
C GLY A 43 19.26 7.19 1.40
N ASP A 44 18.72 6.01 1.73
CA ASP A 44 18.72 4.83 0.86
C ASP A 44 17.52 4.86 -0.09
N ALA A 45 17.74 5.40 -1.29
CA ALA A 45 16.71 5.47 -2.32
C ALA A 45 16.27 4.09 -2.83
N ALA A 46 17.18 3.12 -2.89
CA ALA A 46 16.86 1.77 -3.36
C ALA A 46 15.99 1.02 -2.34
N GLY A 47 16.36 1.10 -1.06
CA GLY A 47 15.56 0.56 0.04
C GLY A 47 14.17 1.19 0.11
N LEU A 48 14.07 2.50 -0.09
CA LEU A 48 12.77 3.19 -0.13
C LEU A 48 11.89 2.67 -1.28
N ALA A 49 12.45 2.55 -2.49
CA ALA A 49 11.69 2.06 -3.65
C ALA A 49 11.18 0.62 -3.43
N GLN A 50 12.01 -0.25 -2.83
CA GLN A 50 11.62 -1.62 -2.51
C GLN A 50 10.51 -1.67 -1.45
N ALA A 51 10.63 -0.88 -0.38
CA ALA A 51 9.60 -0.81 0.66
C ALA A 51 8.26 -0.32 0.10
N MET A 52 8.26 0.73 -0.74
CA MET A 52 7.06 1.22 -1.43
C MET A 52 6.45 0.17 -2.36
N HIS A 53 7.27 -0.59 -3.08
CA HIS A 53 6.77 -1.66 -3.95
C HIS A 53 6.06 -2.76 -3.16
N LYS A 54 6.68 -3.23 -2.07
CA LYS A 54 6.08 -4.24 -1.17
C LYS A 54 4.74 -3.78 -0.61
N ASP A 55 4.67 -2.53 -0.16
CA ASP A 55 3.44 -1.95 0.42
C ASP A 55 2.28 -1.94 -0.58
N ILE A 56 2.55 -1.45 -1.80
CA ILE A 56 1.56 -1.39 -2.88
C ILE A 56 1.11 -2.80 -3.27
N ALA A 57 2.04 -3.74 -3.44
CA ALA A 57 1.73 -5.12 -3.79
C ALA A 57 0.84 -5.77 -2.72
N GLN A 58 1.20 -5.62 -1.44
CA GLN A 58 0.43 -6.11 -0.31
C GLN A 58 -0.99 -5.52 -0.29
N GLY A 59 -1.15 -4.22 -0.53
CA GLY A 59 -2.47 -3.58 -0.60
C GLY A 59 -3.34 -4.12 -1.76
N VAL A 60 -2.74 -4.33 -2.93
CA VAL A 60 -3.42 -4.92 -4.10
C VAL A 60 -3.89 -6.36 -3.82
N ASP A 61 -3.06 -7.16 -3.17
CA ASP A 61 -3.40 -8.54 -2.81
C ASP A 61 -4.57 -8.60 -1.81
N GLN A 62 -4.60 -7.69 -0.84
CA GLN A 62 -5.72 -7.59 0.10
C GLN A 62 -7.04 -7.22 -0.62
N VAL A 63 -6.99 -6.27 -1.56
CA VAL A 63 -8.16 -5.89 -2.37
C VAL A 63 -8.63 -7.08 -3.22
N ARG A 64 -7.71 -7.79 -3.87
CA ARG A 64 -8.03 -8.99 -4.64
C ARG A 64 -8.69 -10.06 -3.77
N ALA A 65 -8.15 -10.31 -2.58
CA ALA A 65 -8.70 -11.29 -1.66
C ALA A 65 -10.11 -10.90 -1.19
N ALA A 66 -10.36 -9.62 -0.93
CA ALA A 66 -11.69 -9.13 -0.55
C ALA A 66 -12.71 -9.22 -1.71
N LEU A 67 -12.30 -8.96 -2.95
CA LEU A 67 -13.15 -9.19 -4.14
C LEU A 67 -13.54 -10.68 -4.28
N GLN A 68 -12.60 -11.60 -4.04
CA GLN A 68 -12.88 -13.05 -4.08
C GLN A 68 -13.88 -13.49 -3.00
N ARG A 69 -13.94 -12.77 -1.87
CA ARG A 69 -14.90 -13.03 -0.78
C ARG A 69 -16.23 -12.29 -0.96
N GLY A 70 -16.39 -11.45 -1.99
CA GLY A 70 -17.59 -10.63 -2.22
C GLY A 70 -17.77 -9.50 -1.19
N GLU A 71 -16.68 -9.00 -0.62
CA GLU A 71 -16.69 -8.00 0.45
C GLU A 71 -16.63 -6.54 -0.03
N ILE A 72 -16.39 -6.37 -1.33
CA ILE A 72 -16.34 -5.12 -2.12
C ILE A 72 -16.78 -5.41 -3.54
#